data_AF-A0A4W5L6C2-F1
#
_entry.id   AF-A0A4W5L6C2-F1
#
_cell.length_a   1.000
_cell.length_b   1.000
_cell.length_c   1.000
_cell.angle_alpha   90.00
_cell.angle_beta   90.00
_cell.angle_gamma   90.00
#
_symmetry.space_group_name_H-M   'P 1'
#
loop_
_entity.id
_entity.type
_entity.pdbx_description
1 polymer ?
#
loop_
_entity_poly.entity_id
_entity_poly.type
_entity_poly.pdbx_seq_one_letter_code
_entity_poly.pdbx_strand_id
1 'polypeptide(L)'
;MNGPMHPRPLVALLDGRDCTVEMPILKDLATVAFCDAQSTQEIHEKVLNEAVGAMMYHTITLTREDLEKFKALRIIIRIGSGYDNIDIKAAGELGNAPIFTEL
;
A
#
# COMPACT_ATOMS: atom_id res chain seq x y z
N MET A 1 -20.45 -25.02 -8.68
CA MET A 1 -20.60 -23.76 -7.92
C MET A 1 -19.41 -22.88 -8.24
N ASN A 2 -19.56 -21.85 -9.07
CA ASN A 2 -18.59 -20.76 -9.18
C ASN A 2 -19.43 -19.48 -9.06
N GLY A 3 -19.48 -18.92 -7.85
CA GLY A 3 -20.04 -17.59 -7.65
C GLY A 3 -19.20 -16.55 -8.41
N PRO A 4 -19.68 -15.30 -8.56
CA PRO A 4 -18.93 -14.27 -9.25
C PRO A 4 -17.52 -14.17 -8.64
N MET A 5 -16.49 -14.39 -9.45
CA MET A 5 -15.10 -14.14 -9.06
C MET A 5 -15.01 -12.65 -8.72
N HIS A 6 -15.04 -12.31 -7.43
CA HIS A 6 -14.60 -10.99 -7.02
C HIS A 6 -13.13 -10.85 -7.46
N PRO A 7 -12.77 -9.81 -8.23
CA PRO A 7 -11.39 -9.59 -8.59
C PRO A 7 -10.57 -9.46 -7.31
N ARG A 8 -9.44 -10.19 -7.24
CA ARG A 8 -8.56 -10.17 -6.07
C ARG A 8 -8.11 -8.72 -5.81
N PRO A 9 -8.24 -8.20 -4.59
CA PRO A 9 -7.85 -6.83 -4.27
C PRO A 9 -6.37 -6.62 -4.59
N LEU A 10 -6.01 -5.41 -5.05
CA LEU A 10 -4.64 -5.04 -5.30
C LEU A 10 -3.99 -4.55 -4.01
N VAL A 11 -2.86 -5.16 -3.64
CA VAL A 11 -1.97 -4.72 -2.56
C VAL A 11 -0.62 -4.37 -3.15
N ALA A 12 -0.08 -3.21 -2.83
CA ALA A 12 1.19 -2.75 -3.38
C ALA A 12 2.27 -2.64 -2.30
N LEU A 13 3.47 -3.17 -2.57
CA LEU A 13 4.68 -2.87 -1.82
C LEU A 13 5.41 -1.73 -2.55
N LEU A 14 5.39 -0.55 -1.94
CA LEU A 14 5.76 0.70 -2.62
C LEU A 14 7.27 0.80 -2.87
N ASP A 15 8.07 0.60 -1.85
CA ASP A 15 9.52 0.86 -1.85
C ASP A 15 10.36 -0.37 -1.50
N GLY A 16 9.73 -1.57 -1.58
CA GLY A 16 10.40 -2.85 -1.37
C GLY A 16 10.88 -3.48 -2.67
N ARG A 17 12.08 -4.06 -2.62
CA ARG A 17 12.71 -4.79 -3.74
C ARG A 17 12.57 -6.31 -3.65
N ASP A 18 12.28 -6.82 -2.46
CA ASP A 18 12.08 -8.24 -2.19
C ASP A 18 10.68 -8.43 -1.60
N CYS A 19 10.05 -9.55 -1.96
CA CYS A 19 8.72 -9.96 -1.55
C CYS A 19 8.64 -11.45 -1.18
N THR A 20 9.79 -12.08 -0.95
CA THR A 20 9.88 -13.50 -0.58
C THR A 20 9.05 -13.85 0.65
N VAL A 21 8.74 -12.88 1.52
CA VAL A 21 7.91 -13.05 2.71
C VAL A 21 6.44 -12.76 2.43
N GLU A 22 6.12 -11.62 1.81
CA GLU A 22 4.75 -11.14 1.62
C GLU A 22 4.01 -11.90 0.52
N MET A 23 4.72 -12.28 -0.55
CA MET A 23 4.11 -12.95 -1.71
C MET A 23 3.52 -14.32 -1.34
N PRO A 24 4.22 -15.23 -0.63
CA PRO A 24 3.62 -16.50 -0.21
C PRO A 24 2.40 -16.36 0.71
N ILE A 25 2.33 -15.27 1.49
CA ILE A 25 1.23 -14.99 2.43
C ILE A 25 0.01 -14.44 1.67
N LEU A 26 0.24 -13.50 0.74
CA LEU A 26 -0.83 -12.75 0.08
C LEU A 26 -1.28 -13.34 -1.27
N LYS A 27 -0.48 -14.20 -1.93
CA LYS A 27 -0.73 -14.69 -3.31
C LYS A 27 -2.12 -15.31 -3.53
N ASP A 28 -2.73 -15.89 -2.51
CA ASP A 28 -4.02 -16.58 -2.61
C ASP A 28 -5.21 -15.65 -2.28
N LEU A 29 -4.93 -14.51 -1.65
CA LEU A 29 -5.93 -13.55 -1.16
C LEU A 29 -5.98 -12.26 -1.98
N ALA A 30 -4.84 -11.82 -2.52
CA ALA A 30 -4.67 -10.54 -3.19
C ALA A 30 -3.78 -10.65 -4.43
N THR A 31 -3.94 -9.68 -5.34
CA THR A 31 -2.94 -9.41 -6.37
C THR A 31 -1.87 -8.53 -5.73
N VAL A 32 -0.61 -8.96 -5.76
CA VAL A 32 0.50 -8.18 -5.18
C VAL A 32 1.26 -7.46 -6.29
N ALA A 33 1.49 -6.15 -6.12
CA ALA A 33 2.31 -5.33 -7.00
C ALA A 33 3.53 -4.77 -6.27
N PHE A 34 4.62 -4.58 -7.00
CA PHE A 34 5.88 -4.04 -6.49
C PHE A 34 6.24 -2.80 -7.31
N CYS A 35 6.58 -1.71 -6.63
CA CYS A 35 6.92 -0.47 -7.34
C CYS A 35 8.42 -0.16 -7.32
N ASP A 36 9.20 -0.65 -6.34
CA ASP A 36 10.61 -0.23 -6.10
C ASP A 36 10.78 1.30 -6.22
N ALA A 37 9.78 2.02 -5.72
CA ALA A 37 9.66 3.45 -5.89
C ALA A 37 10.39 4.18 -4.76
N GLN A 38 11.17 5.19 -5.10
CA GLN A 38 11.75 6.13 -4.11
C GLN A 38 10.84 7.33 -3.87
N SER A 39 9.87 7.55 -4.76
CA SER A 39 8.90 8.63 -4.69
C SER A 39 7.54 8.19 -5.21
N THR A 40 6.47 8.86 -4.79
CA THR A 40 5.10 8.58 -5.29
C THR A 40 4.92 8.82 -6.78
N GLN A 41 5.81 9.60 -7.40
CA GLN A 41 5.81 9.90 -8.84
C GLN A 41 6.21 8.68 -9.69
N GLU A 42 6.96 7.74 -9.10
CA GLU A 42 7.37 6.49 -9.75
C GLU A 42 6.28 5.41 -9.67
N ILE A 43 5.23 5.62 -8.88
CA ILE A 43 4.14 4.66 -8.71
C ILE A 43 3.23 4.69 -9.94
N HIS A 44 3.08 3.53 -10.58
CA HIS A 44 2.21 3.36 -11.74
C HIS A 44 0.75 3.74 -11.43
N GLU A 45 0.09 4.46 -12.35
CA GLU A 45 -1.27 4.97 -12.14
C GLU A 45 -2.29 3.91 -11.72
N LYS A 46 -2.16 2.68 -12.24
CA LYS A 46 -2.98 1.54 -11.82
C LYS A 46 -2.93 1.31 -10.30
N VAL A 47 -1.75 1.39 -9.68
CA VAL A 47 -1.60 1.23 -8.22
C VAL A 47 -2.27 2.38 -7.50
N LEU A 48 -2.05 3.62 -7.93
CA LEU A 48 -2.71 4.79 -7.33
C LEU A 48 -4.25 4.72 -7.42
N ASN A 49 -4.77 4.20 -8.53
CA ASN A 49 -6.21 4.13 -8.77
C ASN A 49 -6.88 2.92 -8.09
N GLU A 50 -6.22 1.76 -8.03
CA GLU A 50 -6.85 0.48 -7.67
C GLU A 50 -6.32 -0.16 -6.37
N ALA A 51 -5.15 0.26 -5.86
CA ALA A 51 -4.58 -0.36 -4.67
C ALA A 51 -5.47 -0.11 -3.45
N VAL A 52 -5.92 -1.21 -2.85
CA VAL A 52 -6.75 -1.21 -1.65
C VAL A 52 -5.88 -1.21 -0.39
N GLY A 53 -4.68 -1.80 -0.48
CA GLY A 53 -3.68 -1.77 0.57
C GLY A 53 -2.30 -1.39 0.03
N ALA A 54 -1.53 -0.67 0.84
CA ALA A 54 -0.13 -0.36 0.58
C ALA A 54 0.75 -0.84 1.73
N MET A 55 1.87 -1.46 1.41
CA MET A 55 2.95 -1.77 2.34
C MET A 55 4.16 -0.92 1.96
N MET A 56 4.88 -0.39 2.95
CA MET A 56 6.06 0.43 2.70
C MET A 56 7.08 0.35 3.82
N TYR A 57 8.35 0.52 3.47
CA TYR A 57 9.53 0.72 4.29
C TYR A 57 9.76 2.24 4.51
N HIS A 58 10.99 2.64 4.82
CA HIS A 58 11.35 4.00 5.27
C HIS A 58 11.80 4.92 4.13
N THR A 59 11.86 4.43 2.90
CA THR A 59 12.52 5.16 1.81
C THR A 59 11.58 6.09 1.05
N ILE A 60 10.28 5.77 1.00
CA ILE A 60 9.27 6.66 0.45
C ILE A 60 8.56 7.43 1.56
N THR A 61 8.23 8.70 1.32
CA THR A 61 7.43 9.54 2.22
C THR A 61 6.05 9.75 1.62
N LEU A 62 5.00 9.58 2.42
CA LEU A 62 3.62 9.84 2.03
C LEU A 62 3.10 11.10 2.72
N THR A 63 3.16 12.23 2.01
CA THR A 63 2.52 13.48 2.45
C THR A 63 1.01 13.42 2.23
N ARG A 64 0.27 14.41 2.74
CA ARG A 64 -1.15 14.58 2.40
C ARG A 64 -1.41 14.55 0.89
N GLU A 65 -0.64 15.32 0.11
CA GLU A 65 -0.79 15.40 -1.36
C GLU A 65 -0.58 14.03 -2.01
N ASP A 66 0.34 13.23 -1.47
CA ASP A 66 0.59 11.88 -1.94
C ASP A 66 -0.55 10.92 -1.60
N LEU A 67 -1.10 11.03 -0.39
CA LEU A 67 -2.24 10.23 0.04
C LEU A 67 -3.50 10.52 -0.78
N GLU A 68 -3.71 11.77 -1.19
CA GLU A 68 -4.84 12.18 -2.06
C GLU A 68 -4.76 11.60 -3.47
N LYS A 69 -3.57 11.19 -3.95
CA LYS A 69 -3.40 10.50 -5.24
C LYS A 69 -4.00 9.09 -5.22
N PHE A 70 -4.10 8.47 -4.06
CA PHE A 70 -4.66 7.14 -3.92
C PHE A 70 -6.19 7.18 -3.86
N LYS A 71 -6.87 6.56 -4.83
CA LYS A 71 -8.33 6.65 -4.97
C LYS A 71 -9.09 5.55 -4.24
N ALA A 72 -8.45 4.41 -4.01
CA ALA A 72 -9.08 3.21 -3.46
C ALA A 72 -8.39 2.67 -2.19
N LEU A 73 -7.37 3.38 -1.71
CA LEU A 73 -6.55 2.94 -0.59
C LEU A 73 -7.39 2.89 0.69
N ARG A 74 -7.22 1.84 1.48
CA ARG A 74 -7.98 1.61 2.72
C ARG A 74 -7.09 1.29 3.90
N ILE A 75 -5.87 0.82 3.66
CA ILE A 75 -4.91 0.43 4.69
C ILE A 75 -3.50 0.71 4.23
N ILE A 76 -2.68 1.24 5.13
CA ILE A 76 -1.24 1.41 4.94
C ILE A 76 -0.53 0.62 6.04
N ILE A 77 0.36 -0.28 5.66
CA ILE A 77 1.19 -1.06 6.59
C ILE A 77 2.61 -0.56 6.45
N ARG A 78 3.14 -0.06 7.55
CA ARG A 78 4.49 0.48 7.62
C ARG A 78 5.39 -0.59 8.24
N ILE A 79 6.21 -1.23 7.41
CA ILE A 79 7.12 -2.30 7.84
C ILE A 79 8.32 -1.72 8.60
N GLY A 80 8.25 -1.79 9.93
CA GLY A 80 9.24 -1.24 10.86
C GLY A 80 8.57 -0.49 12.01
N SER A 81 9.37 0.07 12.92
CA SER A 81 8.90 0.72 14.14
C SER A 81 8.58 2.21 14.00
N GLY A 82 9.06 2.87 12.94
CA GLY A 82 8.83 4.30 12.68
C GLY A 82 7.71 4.56 11.67
N TYR A 83 6.98 5.67 11.86
CA TYR A 83 5.89 6.15 10.99
C TYR A 83 5.96 7.66 10.71
N ASP A 84 7.10 8.27 10.98
CA ASP A 84 7.39 9.68 10.71
C ASP A 84 7.35 10.04 9.22
N ASN A 85 7.55 9.05 8.34
CA ASN A 85 7.46 9.21 6.89
C ASN A 85 6.03 9.13 6.32
N ILE A 86 5.00 9.09 7.16
CA ILE A 86 3.60 9.12 6.72
C ILE A 86 2.87 10.24 7.47
N ASP A 87 2.12 11.07 6.74
CA ASP A 87 1.16 12.00 7.36
C ASP A 87 -0.06 11.21 7.89
N ILE A 88 0.10 10.65 9.08
CA ILE A 88 -0.88 9.78 9.73
C ILE A 88 -2.22 10.50 9.98
N LYS A 89 -2.16 11.82 10.16
CA LYS A 89 -3.34 12.64 10.41
C LYS A 89 -4.14 12.79 9.12
N ALA A 90 -3.48 13.13 8.02
CA ALA A 90 -4.11 13.18 6.71
C ALA A 90 -4.68 11.83 6.29
N ALA A 91 -3.96 10.73 6.54
CA ALA A 91 -4.45 9.38 6.25
C ALA A 91 -5.78 9.09 6.97
N GLY A 92 -5.86 9.40 8.28
CA GLY A 92 -7.08 9.22 9.05
C GLY A 92 -8.24 10.10 8.58
N GLU A 93 -7.97 11.34 8.16
CA GLU A 93 -8.99 12.26 7.64
C GLU A 93 -9.56 11.83 6.28
N LEU A 94 -8.74 11.20 5.42
CA LEU A 94 -9.15 10.73 4.09
C LEU A 94 -9.95 9.43 4.11
N GLY A 95 -10.19 8.84 5.29
CA GLY A 95 -10.84 7.53 5.42
C GLY A 95 -9.92 6.34 5.07
N ASN A 96 -8.63 6.61 4.87
CA ASN A 96 -7.59 5.58 4.79
C ASN A 96 -7.35 5.07 6.22
N ALA A 97 -7.86 3.88 6.51
CA ALA A 97 -7.93 3.29 7.84
C ALA A 97 -6.55 2.70 8.27
N PRO A 98 -6.40 2.28 9.55
CA PRO A 98 -5.24 2.47 10.42
C PRO A 98 -3.88 2.11 9.83
N ILE A 99 -2.88 2.93 10.18
CA ILE A 99 -1.47 2.63 9.91
C ILE A 99 -1.01 1.61 10.94
N PHE A 100 -0.69 0.41 10.49
CA PHE A 100 -0.06 -0.61 11.32
C PHE A 100 1.45 -0.50 11.17
N THR A 101 2.12 -0.18 12.27
CA THR A 101 3.58 -0.20 12.41
C THR A 101 3.90 -1.33 13.36
N GLU A 102 4.38 -2.47 12.86
CA GLU A 102 5.22 -3.44 13.59
C GLU A 102 5.49 -4.71 12.75
N LEU A 103 6.66 -5.31 12.99
CA LEU A 103 6.83 -6.75 13.15
C LEU A 103 7.42 -6.98 14.54
#